data_AF-A0A8E5HMX3-F1
#
_entry.id   AF-A0A8E5HMX3-F1
#
_cell.length_a   1.000
_cell.length_b   1.000
_cell.length_c   1.000
_cell.angle_alpha   90.00
_cell.angle_beta   90.00
_cell.angle_gamma   90.00
#
_symmetry.space_group_name_H-M   'P 1'
#
loop_
_entity.id
_entity.type
_entity.pdbx_description
1 polymer ?
#
loop_
_entity_poly.entity_id
_entity_poly.type
_entity_poly.pdbx_seq_one_letter_code
_entity_poly.pdbx_strand_id
1 'polypeptide(L)'
;MVNEASSSQVDPSCQSAMNTDQFPCSISLSVPLPTARLASTALQALQVDPELSPLVQRQLRISPDDDVILQVDYRATTNRMLRVAVNSFMDSLKLVLDVMEHLDTDVLAASEAAALSVAA
;
A
#
# COMPACT_ATOMS: atom_id res chain seq x y z
N MET A 1 -2.07 -13.89 -63.29
CA MET A 1 -1.60 -14.08 -61.91
C MET A 1 -1.35 -12.69 -61.34
N VAL A 2 -2.41 -12.07 -60.82
CA VAL A 2 -2.37 -10.70 -60.28
C VAL A 2 -2.01 -10.78 -58.80
N ASN A 3 -1.09 -9.91 -58.42
CA ASN A 3 -0.54 -9.74 -57.08
C ASN A 3 -1.42 -8.69 -56.37
N GLU A 4 -2.11 -9.07 -55.31
CA GLU A 4 -2.87 -8.12 -54.48
C GLU A 4 -2.12 -7.86 -53.17
N ALA A 5 -1.74 -6.60 -53.01
CA ALA A 5 -1.40 -6.03 -51.72
C ALA A 5 -2.71 -5.71 -50.98
N SER A 6 -2.78 -6.07 -49.70
CA SER A 6 -3.53 -5.29 -48.73
C SER A 6 -2.95 -5.47 -47.33
N SER A 7 -2.57 -4.30 -46.81
CA SER A 7 -2.00 -3.99 -45.52
C SER A 7 -2.87 -4.39 -44.33
N SER A 8 -2.19 -4.76 -43.23
CA SER A 8 -2.42 -4.33 -41.84
C SER A 8 -1.44 -5.19 -41.01
N GLN A 9 -0.18 -4.80 -40.86
CA GLN A 9 0.24 -3.79 -39.88
C GLN A 9 -0.68 -3.77 -38.66
N VAL A 10 -0.41 -4.69 -37.74
CA VAL A 10 -0.73 -4.55 -36.31
C VAL A 10 0.60 -4.40 -35.59
N ASP A 11 0.74 -3.26 -34.91
CA ASP A 11 1.96 -2.77 -34.27
C ASP A 11 2.57 -3.74 -33.24
N PRO A 12 3.91 -3.75 -33.07
CA PRO A 12 4.61 -4.55 -32.07
C PRO A 12 4.64 -3.87 -30.68
N SER A 13 3.71 -2.98 -30.36
CA SER A 13 3.58 -2.43 -29.01
C SER A 13 2.75 -3.39 -28.17
N CYS A 14 3.34 -4.55 -27.84
CA CYS A 14 2.90 -5.43 -26.76
C CYS A 14 3.06 -4.67 -25.44
N GLN A 15 2.14 -3.74 -25.23
CA GLN A 15 1.88 -3.05 -23.99
C GLN A 15 1.63 -4.12 -22.93
N SER A 16 2.32 -3.95 -21.81
CA SER A 16 2.30 -4.78 -20.62
C SER A 16 0.88 -4.82 -20.01
N ALA A 17 0.00 -5.60 -20.61
CA ALA A 17 -1.25 -6.04 -20.01
C ALA A 17 -0.91 -7.05 -18.90
N MET A 18 -0.49 -6.54 -17.75
CA MET A 18 -0.20 -7.35 -16.56
C MET A 18 -1.53 -7.90 -16.00
N ASN A 19 -1.90 -9.13 -16.41
CA ASN A 19 -2.88 -10.03 -15.80
C ASN A 19 -4.11 -9.39 -15.13
N THR A 20 -4.95 -8.64 -15.87
CA THR A 20 -6.27 -8.20 -15.36
C THR A 20 -7.30 -9.33 -15.32
N ASP A 21 -7.08 -10.44 -16.04
CA ASP A 21 -8.01 -11.57 -16.10
C ASP A 21 -8.07 -12.38 -14.79
N GLN A 22 -7.00 -12.34 -13.98
CA GLN A 22 -6.94 -13.11 -12.73
C GLN A 22 -7.58 -12.37 -11.54
N PHE A 23 -7.65 -11.03 -11.59
CA PHE A 23 -8.15 -10.20 -10.49
C PHE A 23 -9.02 -9.04 -11.01
N PRO A 24 -10.30 -9.30 -11.38
CA PRO A 24 -11.18 -8.31 -11.99
C PRO A 24 -11.67 -7.21 -11.04
N CYS A 25 -11.53 -7.38 -9.72
CA CYS A 25 -11.99 -6.41 -8.73
C CYS A 25 -10.80 -5.66 -8.14
N SER A 26 -10.81 -4.33 -8.20
CA SER A 26 -9.78 -3.48 -7.60
C SER A 26 -10.36 -2.34 -6.78
N ILE A 27 -9.65 -1.92 -5.73
CA ILE A 27 -9.95 -0.72 -4.94
C ILE A 27 -8.64 -0.06 -4.53
N SER A 28 -8.60 1.27 -4.59
CA SER A 28 -7.49 2.09 -4.13
C SER A 28 -7.97 2.94 -2.96
N LEU A 29 -7.19 2.96 -1.89
CA LEU A 29 -7.47 3.68 -0.65
C LEU A 29 -6.33 4.66 -0.39
N SER A 30 -6.68 5.84 0.11
CA SER A 30 -5.73 6.87 0.50
C SER A 30 -6.02 7.29 1.93
N VAL A 31 -5.07 7.05 2.82
CA VAL A 31 -5.20 7.36 4.25
C VAL A 31 -4.24 8.50 4.58
N PRO A 32 -4.75 9.71 4.85
CA PRO A 32 -3.92 10.81 5.31
C PRO A 32 -3.57 10.59 6.78
N LEU A 33 -2.28 10.67 7.11
CA LEU A 33 -1.78 10.57 8.48
C LEU A 33 -1.37 11.96 9.03
N PRO A 34 -1.06 12.10 10.33
CA PRO A 34 -0.66 13.41 10.86
C PRO A 34 0.78 13.80 10.52
N THR A 35 1.69 12.83 10.38
CA THR A 35 3.12 13.08 10.09
C THR A 35 3.70 12.02 9.15
N ALA A 36 4.75 12.39 8.41
CA ALA A 36 5.47 11.48 7.50
C ALA A 36 6.18 10.31 8.24
N ARG A 37 6.62 10.55 9.48
CA ARG A 37 7.20 9.50 10.34
C ARG A 37 6.16 8.44 10.70
N LEU A 38 4.94 8.87 11.01
CA LEU A 38 3.82 7.94 11.25
C LEU A 38 3.46 7.18 9.98
N ALA A 39 3.46 7.84 8.81
CA ALA A 39 3.20 7.17 7.54
C ALA A 39 4.21 6.08 7.18
N SER A 40 5.51 6.36 7.33
CA SER A 40 6.58 5.37 7.13
C SER A 40 6.52 4.23 8.15
N THR A 41 6.25 4.54 9.41
CA THR A 41 6.11 3.53 10.47
C THR A 41 4.88 2.64 10.22
N ALA A 42 3.76 3.23 9.78
CA ALA A 42 2.54 2.50 9.49
C ALA A 42 2.74 1.60 8.27
N LEU A 43 3.41 2.09 7.22
CA LEU A 43 3.79 1.30 6.06
C LEU A 43 4.60 0.07 6.48
N GLN A 44 5.64 0.26 7.29
CA GLN A 44 6.51 -0.83 7.77
C GLN A 44 5.74 -1.84 8.62
N ALA A 45 4.91 -1.38 9.55
CA ALA A 45 4.10 -2.24 10.40
C ALA A 45 3.10 -3.07 9.58
N LEU A 46 2.40 -2.42 8.64
CA LEU A 46 1.37 -3.07 7.82
C LEU A 46 1.94 -3.99 6.74
N GLN A 47 3.19 -3.81 6.32
CA GLN A 47 3.86 -4.67 5.32
C GLN A 47 4.21 -6.06 5.83
N VAL A 48 4.41 -6.22 7.14
CA VAL A 48 4.85 -7.50 7.74
C VAL A 48 3.74 -8.56 7.69
N ASP A 49 2.48 -8.15 7.63
CA ASP A 49 1.34 -9.07 7.55
C ASP A 49 1.09 -9.50 6.09
N PRO A 50 1.38 -10.76 5.71
CA PRO A 50 1.00 -11.27 4.40
C PRO A 50 -0.52 -11.40 4.32
N GLU A 51 -1.06 -11.18 3.12
CA GLU A 51 -2.49 -11.39 2.87
C GLU A 51 -2.87 -12.85 3.12
N LEU A 52 -4.01 -13.05 3.78
CA LEU A 52 -4.53 -14.36 4.18
C LEU A 52 -4.82 -15.30 3.00
N SER A 53 -4.90 -14.77 1.77
CA SER A 53 -5.22 -15.56 0.59
C SER A 53 -4.41 -15.13 -0.64
N PRO A 54 -3.86 -16.08 -1.43
CA PRO A 54 -3.23 -15.77 -2.72
C PRO A 54 -4.23 -15.25 -3.77
N LEU A 55 -5.53 -15.25 -3.45
CA LEU A 55 -6.61 -14.71 -4.28
C LEU A 55 -6.80 -13.18 -4.11
N VAL A 56 -5.98 -12.56 -3.26
CA VAL A 56 -5.93 -11.11 -3.06
C VAL A 56 -4.49 -10.64 -3.17
N GLN A 57 -4.28 -9.57 -3.91
CA GLN A 57 -3.02 -8.86 -3.99
C GLN A 57 -3.19 -7.49 -3.36
N ARG A 58 -2.26 -7.14 -2.48
CA ARG A 58 -2.18 -5.82 -1.86
C ARG A 58 -0.84 -5.18 -2.18
N GLN A 59 -0.87 -3.88 -2.45
CA GLN A 59 0.31 -3.06 -2.61
C GLN A 59 0.15 -1.80 -1.77
N LEU A 60 1.09 -1.59 -0.83
CA LEU A 60 1.14 -0.36 -0.03
C LEU A 60 2.31 0.49 -0.49
N ARG A 61 2.08 1.79 -0.57
CA ARG A 61 3.09 2.79 -0.92
C ARG A 61 2.81 4.08 -0.17
N ILE A 62 3.83 4.90 0.00
CA ILE A 62 3.66 6.29 0.41
C ILE A 62 3.55 7.12 -0.87
N SER A 63 2.65 8.10 -0.88
CA SER A 63 2.49 9.00 -2.03
C SER A 63 3.78 9.80 -2.24
N PRO A 64 4.32 9.90 -3.48
CA PRO A 64 5.53 10.65 -3.76
C PRO A 64 5.32 12.18 -3.65
N ASP A 65 4.08 12.64 -3.79
CA ASP A 65 3.73 14.06 -3.71
C ASP A 65 3.53 14.51 -2.26
N ASP A 66 3.08 13.59 -1.40
CA ASP A 66 2.77 13.83 0.00
C ASP A 66 3.21 12.63 0.85
N ASP A 67 4.36 12.77 1.53
CA ASP A 67 4.94 11.73 2.42
C ASP A 67 4.02 11.34 3.59
N VAL A 68 2.89 12.03 3.73
CA VAL A 68 1.89 11.90 4.78
C VAL A 68 0.74 10.98 4.37
N ILE A 69 0.60 10.69 3.07
CA ILE A 69 -0.50 9.88 2.53
C ILE A 69 -0.02 8.44 2.31
N LEU A 70 -0.66 7.50 3.00
CA LEU A 70 -0.51 6.07 2.76
C LEU A 70 -1.49 5.63 1.67
N GLN A 71 -0.96 5.19 0.53
CA GLN A 71 -1.71 4.63 -0.59
C GLN A 71 -1.74 3.11 -0.50
N VAL A 72 -2.93 2.53 -0.67
CA VAL A 72 -3.12 1.08 -0.64
C VAL A 72 -3.97 0.65 -1.82
N ASP A 73 -3.38 -0.17 -2.68
CA ASP A 73 -4.03 -0.75 -3.84
C ASP A 73 -4.33 -2.23 -3.60
N TYR A 74 -5.58 -2.60 -3.74
CA TYR A 74 -6.05 -3.97 -3.63
C TYR A 74 -6.56 -4.48 -4.97
N ARG A 75 -6.29 -5.75 -5.24
CA ARG A 75 -6.83 -6.51 -6.36
C ARG A 75 -7.29 -7.87 -5.87
N ALA A 76 -8.47 -8.33 -6.29
CA ALA A 76 -9.03 -9.59 -5.86
C ALA A 76 -9.83 -10.27 -6.98
N THR A 77 -10.02 -11.58 -6.84
CA THR A 77 -10.82 -12.39 -7.76
C THR A 77 -12.31 -12.06 -7.69
N THR A 78 -12.80 -11.66 -6.51
CA THR A 78 -14.22 -11.36 -6.27
C THR A 78 -14.38 -10.15 -5.34
N ASN A 79 -15.49 -9.44 -5.48
CA ASN A 79 -15.91 -8.39 -4.53
C ASN A 79 -16.04 -8.92 -3.10
N ARG A 80 -16.45 -10.19 -2.93
CA ARG A 80 -16.54 -10.82 -1.60
C ARG A 80 -15.17 -10.90 -0.93
N MET A 81 -14.15 -11.35 -1.67
CA MET A 81 -12.80 -11.45 -1.13
C MET A 81 -12.19 -10.07 -0.88
N LEU A 82 -12.45 -9.11 -1.77
CA LEU A 82 -12.04 -7.72 -1.59
C LEU A 82 -12.58 -7.13 -0.29
N ARG A 83 -13.87 -7.35 0.02
CA ARG A 83 -14.48 -6.89 1.27
C ARG A 83 -13.83 -7.50 2.50
N VAL A 84 -13.56 -8.81 2.48
CA VAL A 84 -12.95 -9.51 3.62
C VAL A 84 -11.54 -8.97 3.87
N ALA A 85 -10.73 -8.81 2.81
CA ALA A 85 -9.37 -8.30 2.92
C ALA A 85 -9.33 -6.84 3.38
N VAL A 86 -10.16 -5.97 2.80
CA VAL A 86 -10.21 -4.54 3.18
C VAL A 86 -10.70 -4.36 4.62
N ASN A 87 -11.70 -5.12 5.06
CA ASN A 87 -12.16 -5.06 6.45
C ASN A 87 -11.04 -5.45 7.42
N SER A 88 -10.37 -6.58 7.17
CA SER A 88 -9.24 -7.03 7.99
C SER A 88 -8.11 -5.98 8.00
N PHE A 89 -7.84 -5.33 6.89
CA PHE A 89 -6.84 -4.27 6.80
C PHE A 89 -7.20 -3.04 7.61
N MET A 90 -8.46 -2.61 7.57
CA MET A 90 -8.91 -1.47 8.38
C MET A 90 -8.81 -1.77 9.87
N ASP A 91 -9.07 -3.01 10.28
CA ASP A 91 -8.86 -3.45 11.67
C ASP A 91 -7.38 -3.41 12.06
N SER A 92 -6.47 -3.92 11.20
CA SER A 92 -5.02 -3.82 11.41
C SER A 92 -4.53 -2.37 11.42
N LEU A 93 -5.03 -1.53 10.50
CA LEU A 93 -4.69 -0.11 10.43
C LEU A 93 -5.14 0.60 11.70
N LYS A 94 -6.35 0.33 12.19
CA LYS A 94 -6.83 0.88 13.45
C LYS A 94 -5.92 0.47 14.60
N LEU A 95 -5.55 -0.80 14.70
CA LEU A 95 -4.62 -1.27 15.74
C LEU A 95 -3.29 -0.52 15.67
N VAL A 96 -2.72 -0.35 14.48
CA VAL A 96 -1.46 0.40 14.30
C VAL A 96 -1.62 1.86 14.72
N LEU A 97 -2.72 2.52 14.36
CA LEU A 97 -2.98 3.91 14.74
C LEU A 97 -3.22 4.06 16.25
N ASP A 98 -3.98 3.15 16.86
CA ASP A 98 -4.20 3.13 18.31
C ASP A 98 -2.87 2.94 19.05
N VAL A 99 -2.02 2.02 18.57
CA VAL A 99 -0.68 1.80 19.11
C VAL A 99 0.20 3.04 18.93
N MET A 100 0.14 3.71 17.78
CA MET A 100 0.86 4.96 17.56
C MET A 100 0.38 6.07 18.51
N GLU A 101 -0.91 6.22 18.71
CA GLU A 101 -1.45 7.21 19.66
C GLU A 101 -0.95 6.96 21.09
N HIS A 102 -0.91 5.70 21.52
CA HIS A 102 -0.51 5.33 22.88
C HIS A 102 1.00 5.23 23.09
N LEU A 103 1.80 4.98 22.04
CA LEU A 103 3.25 4.81 22.13
C LEU A 103 4.05 6.04 21.66
N ASP A 104 3.47 6.93 20.85
CA ASP A 104 4.17 8.14 20.38
C ASP A 104 4.17 9.26 21.45
N THR A 105 3.96 8.89 22.72
CA THR A 105 4.14 9.74 23.91
C THR A 105 5.60 9.94 24.33
N ASP A 106 6.56 9.17 23.81
CA ASP A 106 7.88 9.00 24.45
C ASP A 106 9.14 9.23 23.58
N VAL A 107 9.05 9.80 22.39
CA VAL A 107 10.27 10.08 21.60
C VAL A 107 11.01 11.33 22.11
N LEU A 108 10.34 12.20 22.87
CA LEU A 108 10.93 13.41 23.46
C LEU A 108 11.50 13.21 24.87
N ALA A 109 10.97 12.29 25.68
CA ALA A 109 11.52 12.03 27.01
C ALA A 109 12.89 11.30 26.96
N ALA A 110 13.08 10.40 26.00
CA ALA A 110 14.32 9.64 25.85
C ALA A 110 15.46 10.46 25.21
N SER A 111 15.16 11.39 24.31
CA SER A 111 16.18 12.27 23.71
C SER A 111 16.73 13.28 24.71
N GLU A 112 15.91 13.77 25.64
CA GLU A 112 16.32 14.75 26.64
C GLU A 112 17.12 14.10 27.79
N ALA A 113 16.77 12.88 28.20
CA ALA A 113 17.53 12.11 29.18
C ALA A 113 18.89 11.60 28.64
N ALA A 114 18.95 11.17 27.37
CA ALA A 114 20.19 10.72 26.75
C ALA A 114 21.17 11.87 26.44
N ALA A 115 20.67 13.08 26.17
CA ALA A 115 21.52 14.26 25.98
C ALA A 115 22.11 14.78 27.30
N LEU A 116 21.41 14.67 28.43
CA LEU A 116 21.92 15.12 29.73
C LEU A 116 22.94 14.15 30.37
N SER A 117 22.91 12.85 30.07
CA SER A 117 23.84 11.87 30.67
C SER A 117 25.19 11.74 29.97
N VAL A 118 25.37 12.33 28.77
CA VAL A 118 26.65 12.28 28.02
C VAL A 118 27.50 13.53 28.28
N ALA A 119 26.93 14.55 28.92
CA ALA A 119 27.60 15.83 29.20
C ALA A 119 27.94 16.07 30.68
N ALA A 120 27.75 15.07 31.57
CA ALA A 120 28.10 15.12 32.99
C ALA A 120 28.91 13.87 33.38
#